data_AF-A0A5M9JIN1-F1
#
_entry.id   AF-A0A5M9JIN1-F1
#
_cell.length_a   1.000
_cell.length_b   1.000
_cell.length_c   1.000
_cell.angle_alpha   90.00
_cell.angle_beta   90.00
_cell.angle_gamma   90.00
#
_symmetry.space_group_name_H-M   'P 1'
#
loop_
_entity.id
_entity.type
_entity.pdbx_description
1 polymer ?
#
loop_
_entity_poly.entity_id
_entity_poly.type
_entity_poly.pdbx_seq_one_letter_code
_entity_poly.pdbx_strand_id
1 'polypeptide(L)'
;MEQITPQGIKDSKKVGKHLLSRYPELVPTTKRIYADKKSRTQDTAKAFSKVFPQEVEIVEIGTNRSSFHSQVPHKACDAFTKKPGNEEQQTFLAKYAPPVITRLQQYSPVELENYDIMGLQQMCGYESAITGKVSKICHVFTDDEWMAYEYAWDMKYSRMVGHGNPLSPYLGFPWLNTTAQLFSKFHAPQHSDSADDAIPDDDGQRFFISFTHREVPPFIATALGLFNSSNAVAEEFPTDRINWSRSWKMSELIPFLGHVGIEKLTCKGLKGDASDEGDVEEFVRIIANTAPRPIPECQGGPGASCGFDQFVDIVNRGMEKYGDFDGVCKNKKDVPKDG
;
A
#
# COMPACT_ATOMS: atom_id res chain seq x y z
N MET A 1 -12.52 -11.86 -8.95
CA MET A 1 -12.77 -12.80 -7.83
C MET A 1 -13.33 -12.05 -6.65
N GLU A 2 -14.51 -12.44 -6.20
CA GLU A 2 -15.14 -11.83 -5.02
C GLU A 2 -14.69 -12.51 -3.71
N GLN A 3 -14.34 -13.79 -3.76
CA GLN A 3 -13.84 -14.59 -2.64
C GLN A 3 -12.31 -14.67 -2.62
N ILE A 4 -11.74 -14.87 -1.43
CA ILE A 4 -10.32 -15.18 -1.26
C ILE A 4 -10.01 -16.59 -1.79
N THR A 5 -8.86 -16.79 -2.43
CA THR A 5 -8.44 -18.12 -2.87
C THR A 5 -7.86 -18.95 -1.72
N PRO A 6 -7.80 -20.29 -1.83
CA PRO A 6 -7.11 -21.13 -0.85
C PRO A 6 -5.64 -20.72 -0.63
N GLN A 7 -4.95 -20.32 -1.71
CA GLN A 7 -3.59 -19.80 -1.63
C GLN A 7 -3.54 -18.47 -0.87
N GLY A 8 -4.48 -17.55 -1.13
CA GLY A 8 -4.60 -16.29 -0.38
C GLY A 8 -4.78 -16.48 1.12
N ILE A 9 -5.54 -17.50 1.55
CA ILE A 9 -5.67 -17.87 2.98
C ILE A 9 -4.33 -18.33 3.55
N LYS A 10 -3.59 -19.18 2.82
CA LYS A 10 -2.28 -19.68 3.25
C LYS A 10 -1.27 -18.54 3.36
N ASP A 11 -1.22 -17.66 2.36
CA ASP A 11 -0.28 -16.54 2.35
C ASP A 11 -0.64 -15.49 3.40
N SER A 12 -1.92 -15.24 3.64
CA SER A 12 -2.38 -14.38 4.73
C SER A 12 -1.87 -14.86 6.10
N LYS A 13 -1.97 -16.17 6.37
CA LYS A 13 -1.39 -16.79 7.58
C LYS A 13 0.13 -16.66 7.64
N LYS A 14 0.83 -16.78 6.51
CA LYS A 14 2.29 -16.61 6.46
C LYS A 14 2.70 -15.18 6.80
N VAL A 15 2.00 -14.17 6.27
CA VAL A 15 2.24 -12.76 6.60
C VAL A 15 2.00 -12.53 8.10
N GLY A 16 0.91 -13.06 8.66
CA GLY A 16 0.65 -12.97 10.11
C GLY A 16 1.78 -13.59 10.94
N LYS A 17 2.25 -14.78 10.58
CA LYS A 17 3.39 -15.44 11.26
C LYS A 17 4.69 -14.64 11.12
N HIS A 18 4.95 -14.08 9.94
CA HIS A 18 6.12 -13.24 9.70
C HIS A 18 6.10 -12.01 10.60
N LEU A 19 4.96 -11.32 10.71
CA LEU A 19 4.82 -10.14 11.56
C LEU A 19 4.90 -10.50 13.05
N LEU A 20 4.33 -11.63 13.48
CA LEU A 20 4.50 -12.15 14.84
C LEU A 20 5.97 -12.44 15.16
N SER A 21 6.72 -13.01 14.21
CA SER A 21 8.15 -13.25 14.38
C SER A 21 8.97 -11.96 14.39
N ARG A 22 8.54 -10.93 13.64
CA ARG A 22 9.26 -9.66 13.53
C ARG A 22 8.99 -8.74 14.72
N TYR A 23 7.77 -8.74 15.25
CA TYR A 23 7.36 -7.90 16.38
C TYR A 23 6.72 -8.75 17.48
N PRO A 24 7.50 -9.65 18.13
CA PRO A 24 6.98 -10.61 19.10
C PRO A 24 6.35 -9.96 20.33
N GLU A 25 6.76 -8.75 20.68
CA GLU A 25 6.23 -7.99 21.83
C GLU A 25 5.03 -7.11 21.46
N LEU A 26 4.97 -6.63 20.21
CA LEU A 26 3.90 -5.72 19.76
C LEU A 26 2.69 -6.49 19.23
N VAL A 27 2.89 -7.58 18.49
CA VAL A 27 1.76 -8.34 17.91
C VAL A 27 0.77 -8.82 18.99
N PRO A 28 1.20 -9.33 20.16
CA PRO A 28 0.29 -9.70 21.25
C PRO A 28 -0.58 -8.55 21.79
N THR A 29 -0.20 -7.29 21.58
CA THR A 29 -1.00 -6.12 21.97
C THR A 29 -2.18 -5.85 21.03
N THR A 30 -2.25 -6.51 19.88
CA THR A 30 -3.33 -6.28 18.90
C THR A 30 -4.67 -6.70 19.50
N LYS A 31 -5.59 -5.74 19.67
CA LYS A 31 -6.97 -6.01 20.11
C LYS A 31 -7.94 -5.97 18.93
N ARG A 32 -7.76 -5.00 18.03
CA ARG A 32 -8.61 -4.77 16.86
C ARG A 32 -7.83 -4.75 15.56
N ILE A 33 -8.41 -5.33 14.53
CA ILE A 33 -8.01 -5.20 13.13
C ILE A 33 -9.17 -4.61 12.35
N TYR A 34 -8.91 -3.55 11.59
CA TYR A 34 -9.92 -2.95 10.73
C TYR A 34 -9.89 -3.60 9.35
N ALA A 35 -11.04 -3.94 8.77
CA ALA A 35 -11.12 -4.53 7.44
C ALA A 35 -12.28 -3.95 6.64
N ASP A 36 -12.07 -3.68 5.35
CA ASP A 36 -13.15 -3.25 4.45
C ASP A 36 -14.26 -4.31 4.33
N LYS A 37 -15.50 -3.88 4.08
CA LYS A 37 -16.69 -4.74 4.02
C LYS A 37 -16.65 -5.89 3.01
N LYS A 38 -15.76 -5.86 2.01
CA LYS A 38 -15.68 -6.96 1.02
C LYS A 38 -15.26 -8.27 1.68
N SER A 39 -15.97 -9.36 1.35
CA SER A 39 -15.74 -10.71 1.92
C SER A 39 -14.28 -11.15 1.83
N ARG A 40 -13.62 -11.01 0.67
CA ARG A 40 -12.19 -11.31 0.54
C ARG A 40 -11.30 -10.60 1.56
N THR A 41 -11.63 -9.36 1.93
CA THR A 41 -10.85 -8.55 2.85
C THR A 41 -11.09 -9.03 4.28
N GLN A 42 -12.35 -9.27 4.64
CA GLN A 42 -12.75 -9.86 5.92
C GLN A 42 -12.11 -11.24 6.12
N ASP A 43 -12.16 -12.10 5.11
CA ASP A 43 -11.60 -13.45 5.17
C ASP A 43 -10.07 -13.43 5.21
N THR A 44 -9.45 -12.46 4.54
CA THR A 44 -8.00 -12.22 4.67
C THR A 44 -7.64 -11.86 6.12
N ALA A 45 -8.36 -10.90 6.72
CA ALA A 45 -8.14 -10.48 8.11
C ALA A 45 -8.35 -11.63 9.10
N LYS A 46 -9.41 -12.43 8.92
CA LYS A 46 -9.68 -13.64 9.73
C LYS A 46 -8.57 -14.68 9.62
N ALA A 47 -8.13 -14.97 8.40
CA ALA A 47 -7.05 -15.93 8.18
C ALA A 47 -5.73 -15.43 8.80
N PHE A 48 -5.48 -14.13 8.69
CA PHE A 48 -4.31 -13.46 9.23
C PHE A 48 -4.28 -13.52 10.77
N SER A 49 -5.33 -13.07 11.44
CA SER A 49 -5.36 -12.96 12.91
C SER A 49 -5.37 -14.31 13.61
N LYS A 50 -5.82 -15.37 12.94
CA LYS A 50 -5.85 -16.74 13.48
C LYS A 50 -4.47 -17.29 13.88
N VAL A 51 -3.37 -16.67 13.46
CA VAL A 51 -2.02 -17.09 13.87
C VAL A 51 -1.48 -16.33 15.08
N PHE A 52 -2.18 -15.30 15.55
CA PHE A 52 -1.79 -14.53 16.72
C PHE A 52 -2.14 -15.31 18.00
N PRO A 53 -1.36 -15.12 19.09
CA PRO A 53 -1.57 -15.86 20.33
C PRO A 53 -2.83 -15.42 21.11
N GLN A 54 -3.38 -14.25 20.80
CA GLN A 54 -4.56 -13.67 21.43
C GLN A 54 -5.76 -13.61 20.47
N GLU A 55 -6.96 -13.46 21.04
CA GLU A 55 -8.14 -13.14 20.25
C GLU A 55 -8.09 -11.69 19.75
N VAL A 56 -8.51 -11.49 18.50
CA VAL A 56 -8.50 -10.19 17.83
C VAL A 56 -9.87 -9.93 17.23
N GLU A 57 -10.47 -8.82 17.62
CA GLU A 57 -11.71 -8.33 17.03
C GLU A 57 -11.46 -7.82 15.60
N ILE A 58 -12.29 -8.25 14.66
CA ILE A 58 -12.25 -7.73 13.29
C ILE A 58 -13.38 -6.73 13.13
N VAL A 59 -13.01 -5.46 12.97
CA VAL A 59 -13.94 -4.34 12.87
C VAL A 59 -14.14 -3.97 11.40
N GLU A 60 -15.38 -3.94 10.97
CA GLU A 60 -15.71 -3.52 9.61
C GLU A 60 -15.51 -2.00 9.43
N ILE A 61 -14.85 -1.62 8.33
CA ILE A 61 -14.68 -0.22 7.92
C ILE A 61 -15.94 0.23 7.17
N GLY A 62 -16.73 1.09 7.81
CA GLY A 62 -17.93 1.68 7.23
C GLY A 62 -17.63 2.93 6.40
N THR A 63 -17.99 2.95 5.11
CA THR A 63 -17.76 4.13 4.24
C THR A 63 -18.70 5.31 4.52
N ASN A 64 -19.70 5.13 5.36
CA ASN A 64 -20.64 6.16 5.80
C ASN A 64 -20.15 6.98 7.00
N ARG A 65 -18.99 6.65 7.57
CA ARG A 65 -18.38 7.41 8.66
C ARG A 65 -17.13 8.11 8.15
N SER A 66 -17.09 9.44 8.31
CA SER A 66 -15.92 10.25 7.96
C SER A 66 -14.64 9.80 8.65
N SER A 67 -14.74 9.21 9.85
CA SER A 67 -13.64 8.61 10.60
C SER A 67 -12.92 7.48 9.84
N PHE A 68 -13.55 6.90 8.82
CA PHE A 68 -13.01 5.80 8.01
C PHE A 68 -12.50 6.22 6.64
N HIS A 69 -12.53 7.52 6.33
CA HIS A 69 -11.98 8.05 5.08
C HIS A 69 -10.48 7.74 4.94
N SER A 70 -9.73 7.66 6.05
CA SER A 70 -8.30 7.36 6.02
C SER A 70 -7.96 5.94 5.58
N GLN A 71 -8.86 4.97 5.77
CA GLN A 71 -8.61 3.58 5.37
C GLN A 71 -9.14 3.26 3.97
N VAL A 72 -10.10 4.04 3.44
CA VAL A 72 -10.67 3.81 2.09
C VAL A 72 -10.91 5.12 1.30
N PRO A 73 -9.89 6.00 1.17
CA PRO A 73 -10.05 7.38 0.72
C PRO A 73 -10.61 7.50 -0.71
N HIS A 74 -10.22 6.60 -1.62
CA HIS A 74 -10.70 6.59 -3.00
C HIS A 74 -12.20 6.33 -3.16
N LYS A 75 -12.87 5.70 -2.18
CA LYS A 75 -14.33 5.54 -2.19
C LYS A 75 -15.03 6.75 -1.60
N ALA A 76 -14.38 7.43 -0.67
CA ALA A 76 -14.86 8.66 -0.07
C ALA A 76 -14.67 9.88 -0.99
N CYS A 77 -13.89 9.75 -2.07
CA CYS A 77 -13.53 10.86 -2.96
C CYS A 77 -14.26 10.81 -4.31
N ASP A 78 -15.25 11.69 -4.53
CA ASP A 78 -16.06 11.68 -5.77
C ASP A 78 -15.23 12.04 -7.03
N ALA A 79 -14.16 12.83 -6.86
CA ALA A 79 -13.24 13.18 -7.93
C ALA A 79 -12.33 12.03 -8.38
N PHE A 80 -12.15 10.99 -7.56
CA PHE A 80 -11.30 9.86 -7.91
C PHE A 80 -11.97 8.94 -8.94
N THR A 81 -11.23 8.59 -9.99
CA THR A 81 -11.71 7.61 -10.99
C THR A 81 -10.60 6.63 -11.36
N LYS A 82 -10.98 5.44 -11.84
CA LYS A 82 -10.05 4.42 -12.33
C LYS A 82 -9.73 4.54 -13.83
N LYS A 83 -10.08 5.69 -14.44
CA LYS A 83 -9.89 5.95 -15.87
C LYS A 83 -8.46 6.33 -16.29
N PRO A 84 -7.69 7.12 -15.50
CA PRO A 84 -6.36 7.54 -15.91
C PRO A 84 -5.45 6.36 -16.27
N GLY A 85 -4.69 6.49 -17.35
CA GLY A 85 -3.78 5.45 -17.85
C GLY A 85 -4.40 4.40 -18.77
N ASN A 86 -5.72 4.43 -19.00
CA ASN A 86 -6.37 3.46 -19.90
C ASN A 86 -5.94 3.65 -21.36
N GLU A 87 -5.90 4.88 -21.86
CA GLU A 87 -5.55 5.18 -23.26
C GLU A 87 -4.08 4.85 -23.54
N GLU A 88 -3.18 5.17 -22.61
CA GLU A 88 -1.76 4.86 -22.73
C GLU A 88 -1.51 3.36 -22.66
N GLN A 89 -2.18 2.65 -21.74
CA GLN A 89 -2.13 1.19 -21.67
C GLN A 89 -2.63 0.57 -22.97
N GLN A 90 -3.75 1.06 -23.53
CA GLN A 90 -4.29 0.56 -24.80
C GLN A 90 -3.32 0.81 -25.95
N THR A 91 -2.69 1.99 -26.01
CA THR A 91 -1.70 2.33 -27.03
C THR A 91 -0.47 1.43 -26.95
N PHE A 92 0.06 1.22 -25.74
CA PHE A 92 1.19 0.32 -25.52
C PHE A 92 0.83 -1.14 -25.82
N LEU A 93 -0.37 -1.60 -25.43
CA LEU A 93 -0.86 -2.93 -25.74
C LEU A 93 -0.97 -3.17 -27.24
N ALA A 94 -1.47 -2.18 -27.99
CA ALA A 94 -1.52 -2.24 -29.46
C ALA A 94 -0.13 -2.31 -30.12
N LYS A 95 0.94 -1.99 -29.39
CA LYS A 95 2.31 -2.13 -29.86
C LYS A 95 2.89 -3.52 -29.60
N TYR A 96 2.72 -4.08 -28.40
CA TYR A 96 3.38 -5.33 -28.02
C TYR A 96 2.56 -6.59 -28.27
N ALA A 97 1.22 -6.51 -28.30
CA ALA A 97 0.38 -7.69 -28.50
C ALA A 97 0.41 -8.28 -29.93
N PRO A 98 0.49 -7.51 -31.04
CA PRO A 98 0.39 -8.07 -32.39
C PRO A 98 1.44 -9.15 -32.73
N PRO A 99 2.73 -9.02 -32.34
CA PRO A 99 3.70 -10.11 -32.49
C PRO A 99 3.31 -11.37 -31.71
N VAL A 100 2.75 -11.22 -30.51
CA VAL A 100 2.28 -12.34 -29.67
C VAL A 100 1.07 -13.02 -30.29
N ILE A 101 0.11 -12.23 -30.81
CA ILE A 101 -1.04 -12.74 -31.57
C ILE A 101 -0.54 -13.56 -32.75
N THR A 102 0.39 -13.03 -33.55
CA THR A 102 0.95 -13.76 -34.70
C THR A 102 1.51 -15.13 -34.30
N ARG A 103 2.20 -15.21 -33.15
CA ARG A 103 2.75 -16.46 -32.63
C ARG A 103 1.67 -17.43 -32.13
N LEU A 104 0.66 -16.92 -31.41
CA LEU A 104 -0.35 -17.72 -30.72
C LEU A 104 -1.59 -18.05 -31.55
N GLN A 105 -1.88 -17.30 -32.61
CA GLN A 105 -3.08 -17.44 -33.43
C GLN A 105 -3.25 -18.85 -34.00
N GLN A 106 -2.14 -19.51 -34.39
CA GLN A 106 -2.14 -20.87 -34.91
C GLN A 106 -2.62 -21.93 -33.89
N TYR A 107 -2.60 -21.60 -32.60
CA TYR A 107 -3.07 -22.47 -31.51
C TYR A 107 -4.45 -22.06 -31.00
N SER A 108 -5.06 -21.02 -31.57
CA SER A 108 -6.38 -20.51 -31.17
C SER A 108 -7.44 -20.88 -32.20
N PRO A 109 -8.60 -21.42 -31.78
CA PRO A 109 -9.74 -21.66 -32.68
C PRO A 109 -10.52 -20.37 -33.03
N VAL A 110 -10.17 -19.24 -32.41
CA VAL A 110 -10.79 -17.92 -32.62
C VAL A 110 -9.73 -16.89 -32.96
N GLU A 111 -10.13 -15.84 -33.67
CA GLU A 111 -9.29 -14.67 -33.91
C GLU A 111 -8.95 -14.00 -32.56
N LEU A 112 -7.67 -13.82 -32.28
CA LEU A 112 -7.19 -13.23 -31.03
C LEU A 112 -7.05 -11.71 -31.19
N GLU A 113 -7.56 -10.98 -30.22
CA GLU A 113 -7.40 -9.53 -30.11
C GLU A 113 -6.32 -9.13 -29.09
N ASN A 114 -5.95 -7.85 -29.10
CA ASN A 114 -4.96 -7.28 -28.19
C ASN A 114 -5.30 -7.55 -26.71
N TYR A 115 -6.56 -7.39 -26.33
CA TYR A 115 -6.99 -7.65 -24.95
C TYR A 115 -7.07 -9.13 -24.59
N ASP A 116 -7.18 -10.04 -25.56
CA ASP A 116 -7.08 -11.47 -25.31
C ASP A 116 -5.68 -11.83 -24.83
N ILE A 117 -4.63 -11.25 -25.43
CA ILE A 117 -3.25 -11.46 -24.96
C ILE A 117 -3.08 -11.02 -23.51
N MET A 118 -3.54 -9.81 -23.17
CA MET A 118 -3.50 -9.33 -21.78
C MET A 118 -4.34 -10.21 -20.84
N GLY A 119 -5.49 -10.72 -21.31
CA GLY A 119 -6.36 -11.63 -20.57
C GLY A 119 -5.70 -12.98 -20.28
N LEU A 120 -5.06 -13.59 -21.28
CA LEU A 120 -4.30 -14.84 -21.14
C LEU A 120 -3.11 -14.66 -20.17
N GLN A 121 -2.39 -13.53 -20.27
CA GLN A 121 -1.33 -13.20 -19.32
C GLN A 121 -1.87 -13.02 -17.90
N GLN A 122 -3.03 -12.36 -17.74
CA GLN A 122 -3.69 -12.21 -16.44
C GLN A 122 -4.18 -13.55 -15.86
N MET A 123 -4.58 -14.49 -16.72
CA MET A 123 -5.00 -15.83 -16.31
C MET A 123 -3.88 -16.60 -15.62
N CYS A 124 -2.62 -16.43 -16.04
CA CYS A 124 -1.47 -17.01 -15.36
C CYS A 124 -1.47 -16.68 -13.86
N GLY A 125 -1.60 -15.39 -13.50
CA GLY A 125 -1.62 -14.96 -12.10
C GLY A 125 -2.83 -15.48 -11.34
N TYR A 126 -4.03 -15.40 -11.93
CA TYR A 126 -5.26 -15.82 -11.25
C TYR A 126 -5.38 -17.33 -11.09
N GLU A 127 -5.13 -18.11 -12.14
CA GLU A 127 -5.17 -19.57 -12.06
C GLU A 127 -4.09 -20.07 -11.09
N SER A 128 -2.92 -19.44 -11.05
CA SER A 128 -1.90 -19.79 -10.07
C SER A 128 -2.34 -19.56 -8.63
N ALA A 129 -3.01 -18.42 -8.38
CA ALA A 129 -3.56 -18.11 -7.07
C ALA A 129 -4.74 -19.01 -6.68
N ILE A 130 -5.55 -19.46 -7.63
CA ILE A 130 -6.70 -20.36 -7.38
C ILE A 130 -6.21 -21.78 -7.06
N THR A 131 -5.32 -22.31 -7.90
CA THR A 131 -4.85 -23.70 -7.83
C THR A 131 -3.71 -23.90 -6.83
N GLY A 132 -3.03 -22.81 -6.43
CA GLY A 132 -1.84 -22.86 -5.58
C GLY A 132 -0.59 -23.44 -6.28
N LYS A 133 -0.60 -23.52 -7.61
CA LYS A 133 0.51 -23.99 -8.46
C LYS A 133 0.66 -23.06 -9.64
N VAL A 134 1.88 -22.88 -10.16
CA VAL A 134 2.09 -22.07 -11.37
C VAL A 134 1.25 -22.62 -12.52
N SER A 135 0.42 -21.77 -13.12
CA SER A 135 -0.41 -22.13 -14.27
C SER A 135 0.45 -22.50 -15.46
N LYS A 136 -0.01 -23.49 -16.24
CA LYS A 136 0.66 -23.87 -17.49
C LYS A 136 0.64 -22.75 -18.53
N ILE A 137 -0.36 -21.85 -18.47
CA ILE A 137 -0.45 -20.71 -19.39
C ILE A 137 0.70 -19.73 -19.19
N CYS A 138 1.32 -19.73 -18.00
CA CYS A 138 2.48 -18.88 -17.73
C CYS A 138 3.64 -19.15 -18.70
N HIS A 139 3.81 -20.42 -19.09
CA HIS A 139 4.87 -20.88 -19.99
C HIS A 139 4.58 -20.67 -21.48
N VAL A 140 3.38 -20.18 -21.81
CA VAL A 140 3.04 -19.82 -23.19
C VAL A 140 3.74 -18.52 -23.61
N PHE A 141 4.05 -17.65 -22.65
CA PHE A 141 4.66 -16.35 -22.86
C PHE A 141 6.17 -16.36 -22.58
N THR A 142 6.91 -15.53 -23.33
CA THR A 142 8.34 -15.30 -23.14
C THR A 142 8.61 -14.24 -22.07
N ASP A 143 9.85 -14.13 -21.60
CA ASP A 143 10.24 -13.14 -20.60
C ASP A 143 9.98 -11.70 -21.08
N ASP A 144 10.28 -11.39 -22.35
CA ASP A 144 10.04 -10.06 -22.93
C ASP A 144 8.54 -9.72 -22.99
N GLU A 145 7.69 -10.71 -23.29
CA GLU A 145 6.23 -10.54 -23.29
C GLU A 145 5.68 -10.31 -21.88
N TRP A 146 6.28 -10.95 -20.86
CA TRP A 146 5.98 -10.68 -19.45
C TRP A 146 6.41 -9.28 -19.01
N MET A 147 7.58 -8.82 -19.47
CA MET A 147 8.05 -7.46 -19.18
C MET A 147 7.17 -6.40 -19.84
N ALA A 148 6.66 -6.66 -21.04
CA ALA A 148 5.67 -5.80 -21.66
C ALA A 148 4.35 -5.78 -20.86
N TYR A 149 3.87 -6.93 -20.37
CA TYR A 149 2.68 -6.99 -19.53
C TYR A 149 2.82 -6.22 -18.22
N GLU A 150 3.93 -6.41 -17.50
CA GLU A 150 4.22 -5.67 -16.27
C GLU A 150 4.25 -4.17 -16.56
N TYR A 151 4.98 -3.75 -17.58
CA TYR A 151 5.10 -2.34 -17.97
C TYR A 151 3.74 -1.72 -18.35
N ALA A 152 2.88 -2.45 -19.05
CA ALA A 152 1.53 -2.00 -19.41
C ALA A 152 0.66 -1.72 -18.17
N TRP A 153 0.83 -2.51 -17.10
CA TRP A 153 0.14 -2.28 -15.83
C TRP A 153 0.79 -1.17 -15.01
N ASP A 154 2.13 -1.12 -14.96
CA ASP A 154 2.87 -0.06 -14.28
C ASP A 154 2.50 1.32 -14.84
N MET A 155 2.43 1.44 -16.17
CA MET A 155 1.99 2.65 -16.88
C MET A 155 0.60 3.11 -16.46
N LYS A 156 -0.35 2.18 -16.41
CA LYS A 156 -1.72 2.46 -16.00
C LYS A 156 -1.76 2.91 -14.55
N TYR A 157 -1.13 2.16 -13.65
CA TYR A 157 -1.20 2.43 -12.22
C TYR A 157 -0.39 3.65 -11.82
N SER A 158 0.69 3.98 -12.52
CA SER A 158 1.41 5.24 -12.35
C SER A 158 0.47 6.43 -12.53
N ARG A 159 -0.44 6.39 -13.52
CA ARG A 159 -1.44 7.43 -13.78
C ARG A 159 -2.70 7.30 -12.94
N MET A 160 -3.08 6.10 -12.51
CA MET A 160 -4.31 5.86 -11.74
C MET A 160 -4.13 6.10 -10.25
N VAL A 161 -3.03 5.63 -9.66
CA VAL A 161 -2.77 5.67 -8.20
C VAL A 161 -1.33 6.02 -7.84
N GLY A 162 -0.43 6.17 -8.82
CA GLY A 162 0.95 6.59 -8.61
C GLY A 162 1.15 8.11 -8.73
N HIS A 163 2.42 8.51 -8.91
CA HIS A 163 2.83 9.92 -8.98
C HIS A 163 2.24 10.68 -10.17
N GLY A 164 1.78 9.99 -11.21
CA GLY A 164 1.10 10.58 -12.35
C GLY A 164 -0.34 11.04 -12.05
N ASN A 165 -0.92 10.66 -10.90
CA ASN A 165 -2.24 11.14 -10.48
C ASN A 165 -2.10 12.28 -9.47
N PRO A 166 -2.57 13.51 -9.77
CA PRO A 166 -2.50 14.62 -8.81
C PRO A 166 -3.30 14.36 -7.52
N LEU A 167 -4.33 13.48 -7.55
CA LEU A 167 -5.09 13.11 -6.35
C LEU A 167 -4.36 12.11 -5.45
N SER A 168 -3.38 11.36 -5.96
CA SER A 168 -2.79 10.25 -5.20
C SER A 168 -2.12 10.66 -3.89
N PRO A 169 -1.22 11.67 -3.87
CA PRO A 169 -0.63 12.13 -2.62
C PRO A 169 -1.69 12.60 -1.61
N TYR A 170 -2.70 13.32 -2.10
CA TYR A 170 -3.79 13.83 -1.27
C TYR A 170 -4.62 12.74 -0.60
N LEU A 171 -4.87 11.63 -1.31
CA LEU A 171 -5.60 10.50 -0.76
C LEU A 171 -4.77 9.70 0.25
N GLY A 172 -3.44 9.89 0.32
CA GLY A 172 -2.58 9.20 1.29
C GLY A 172 -2.46 9.91 2.63
N PHE A 173 -2.49 11.25 2.65
CA PHE A 173 -2.29 12.05 3.87
C PHE A 173 -3.30 11.80 4.99
N PRO A 174 -4.60 11.53 4.76
CA PRO A 174 -5.53 11.21 5.85
C PRO A 174 -5.09 10.00 6.69
N TRP A 175 -4.49 8.98 6.06
CA TRP A 175 -3.94 7.83 6.77
C TRP A 175 -2.69 8.21 7.54
N LEU A 176 -1.78 8.99 6.93
CA LEU A 176 -0.57 9.48 7.59
C LEU A 176 -0.89 10.38 8.79
N ASN A 177 -1.89 11.24 8.69
CA ASN A 177 -2.35 12.11 9.76
C ASN A 177 -2.93 11.32 10.93
N THR A 178 -3.76 10.33 10.64
CA THR A 178 -4.27 9.40 11.68
C THR A 178 -3.10 8.70 12.39
N THR A 179 -2.12 8.21 11.63
CA THR A 179 -0.94 7.54 12.19
C THR A 179 -0.06 8.49 13.00
N ALA A 180 0.18 9.73 12.52
CA ALA A 180 0.98 10.73 13.22
C ALA A 180 0.32 11.13 14.56
N GLN A 181 -0.99 11.35 14.57
CA GLN A 181 -1.74 11.63 15.80
C GLN A 181 -1.69 10.46 16.77
N LEU A 182 -1.83 9.23 16.27
CA LEU A 182 -1.71 8.02 17.09
C LEU A 182 -0.31 7.90 17.71
N PHE A 183 0.74 8.08 16.92
CA PHE A 183 2.11 8.02 17.43
C PHE A 183 2.49 9.17 18.35
N SER A 184 1.85 10.34 18.20
CA SER A 184 2.06 11.51 19.06
C SER A 184 1.57 11.24 20.48
N LYS A 185 0.47 10.47 20.66
CA LYS A 185 0.02 10.00 21.98
C LYS A 185 1.08 9.16 22.71
N PHE A 186 1.96 8.54 21.94
CA PHE A 186 3.05 7.71 22.42
C PHE A 186 4.40 8.42 22.28
N HIS A 187 4.46 9.74 22.06
CA HIS A 187 5.71 10.49 21.82
C HIS A 187 6.27 11.15 23.07
N ALA A 188 7.59 11.25 23.17
CA ALA A 188 8.25 11.75 24.37
C ALA A 188 7.96 13.25 24.51
N PRO A 189 7.76 13.79 25.74
CA PRO A 189 7.88 13.13 27.04
C PRO A 189 6.57 12.47 27.53
N GLN A 190 5.52 12.37 26.71
CA GLN A 190 4.18 11.90 27.13
C GLN A 190 4.10 10.41 27.51
N HIS A 191 5.22 9.69 27.40
CA HIS A 191 5.38 8.30 27.78
C HIS A 191 6.80 8.12 28.34
N SER A 192 7.00 8.40 29.64
CA SER A 192 8.26 8.02 30.29
C SER A 192 8.21 6.54 30.70
N ASP A 193 9.36 5.89 30.87
CA ASP A 193 9.47 4.52 31.41
C ASP A 193 9.00 4.44 32.90
N SER A 194 8.37 5.50 33.44
CA SER A 194 7.89 5.55 34.83
C SER A 194 6.50 4.93 34.97
N ALA A 195 6.29 4.20 36.08
CA ALA A 195 5.10 3.40 36.34
C ALA A 195 3.80 4.21 36.54
N ASP A 196 3.88 5.54 36.60
CA ASP A 196 2.75 6.43 36.91
C ASP A 196 2.18 7.17 35.67
N ASP A 197 2.77 7.01 34.48
CA ASP A 197 2.32 7.69 33.25
C ASP A 197 1.31 6.85 32.45
N ALA A 198 0.06 6.81 32.92
CA ALA A 198 -1.03 6.28 32.10
C ALA A 198 -1.29 7.21 30.90
N ILE A 199 -1.07 6.73 29.68
CA ILE A 199 -1.45 7.46 28.46
C ILE A 199 -2.99 7.60 28.44
N PRO A 200 -3.54 8.82 28.37
CA PRO A 200 -5.00 9.02 28.39
C PRO A 200 -5.71 8.29 27.23
N ASP A 201 -6.83 7.65 27.54
CA ASP A 201 -7.64 6.87 26.59
C ASP A 201 -6.87 5.77 25.84
N ASP A 202 -5.79 5.26 26.42
CA ASP A 202 -5.00 4.18 25.86
C ASP A 202 -5.61 2.81 26.17
N ASP A 203 -6.00 2.08 25.13
CA ASP A 203 -6.44 0.70 25.26
C ASP A 203 -5.28 -0.31 25.26
N GLY A 204 -4.02 0.14 25.28
CA GLY A 204 -2.83 -0.70 25.34
C GLY A 204 -2.48 -1.37 24.02
N GLN A 205 -3.21 -1.11 22.93
CA GLN A 205 -2.82 -1.60 21.61
C GLN A 205 -1.59 -0.83 21.10
N ARG A 206 -0.58 -1.56 20.62
CA ARG A 206 0.66 -0.99 20.03
C ARG A 206 0.95 -1.51 18.62
N PHE A 207 0.21 -2.52 18.18
CA PHE A 207 0.28 -3.03 16.81
C PHE A 207 -1.06 -2.81 16.11
N PHE A 208 -1.05 -2.00 15.05
CA PHE A 208 -2.24 -1.54 14.36
C PHE A 208 -2.25 -2.05 12.93
N ILE A 209 -3.35 -2.65 12.51
CA ILE A 209 -3.47 -3.27 11.19
C ILE A 209 -4.81 -2.92 10.58
N SER A 210 -4.79 -2.58 9.30
CA SER A 210 -5.98 -2.43 8.49
C SER A 210 -5.85 -3.18 7.16
N PHE A 211 -6.88 -3.94 6.79
CA PHE A 211 -7.02 -4.57 5.49
C PHE A 211 -7.89 -3.68 4.58
N THR A 212 -7.31 -3.21 3.49
CA THR A 212 -7.94 -2.28 2.55
C THR A 212 -7.76 -2.72 1.09
N HIS A 213 -8.11 -1.88 0.12
CA HIS A 213 -7.94 -2.15 -1.30
C HIS A 213 -6.56 -1.74 -1.80
N ARG A 214 -6.17 -2.32 -2.93
CA ARG A 214 -4.88 -2.12 -3.61
C ARG A 214 -4.56 -0.65 -3.91
N GLU A 215 -5.55 0.23 -3.97
CA GLU A 215 -5.35 1.65 -4.26
C GLU A 215 -4.67 2.40 -3.09
N VAL A 216 -4.85 1.95 -1.85
CA VAL A 216 -4.43 2.71 -0.65
C VAL A 216 -2.92 2.70 -0.41
N PRO A 217 -2.19 1.56 -0.47
CA PRO A 217 -0.73 1.59 -0.30
C PRO A 217 0.00 2.52 -1.31
N PRO A 218 -0.38 2.57 -2.60
CA PRO A 218 0.08 3.60 -3.55
C PRO A 218 -0.16 5.05 -3.11
N PHE A 219 -1.33 5.38 -2.57
CA PHE A 219 -1.59 6.74 -2.07
C PHE A 219 -0.66 7.11 -0.92
N ILE A 220 -0.44 6.19 0.03
CA ILE A 220 0.49 6.40 1.14
C ILE A 220 1.93 6.56 0.60
N ALA A 221 2.34 5.70 -0.33
CA ALA A 221 3.66 5.77 -0.94
C ALA A 221 3.89 7.11 -1.66
N THR A 222 2.92 7.55 -2.47
CA THR A 222 3.02 8.81 -3.22
C THR A 222 2.98 10.04 -2.31
N ALA A 223 2.18 10.02 -1.23
CA ALA A 223 2.14 11.09 -0.23
C ALA A 223 3.50 11.30 0.45
N LEU A 224 4.26 10.22 0.67
CA LEU A 224 5.61 10.24 1.22
C LEU A 224 6.72 10.37 0.16
N GLY A 225 6.37 10.53 -1.12
CA GLY A 225 7.35 10.62 -2.22
C GLY A 225 8.08 9.30 -2.54
N LEU A 226 7.63 8.16 -2.01
CA LEU A 226 8.24 6.85 -2.23
C LEU A 226 7.97 6.34 -3.66
N PHE A 227 8.86 5.49 -4.18
CA PHE A 227 8.77 4.95 -5.55
C PHE A 227 8.72 6.06 -6.63
N ASN A 228 9.50 7.12 -6.40
CA ASN A 228 9.76 8.24 -7.31
C ASN A 228 11.27 8.38 -7.50
N SER A 229 11.68 9.08 -8.55
CA SER A 229 13.06 9.39 -8.89
C SER A 229 13.22 10.87 -9.19
N SER A 230 14.36 11.44 -8.78
CA SER A 230 14.76 12.78 -9.23
C SER A 230 15.20 12.79 -10.70
N ASN A 231 15.41 11.62 -11.32
CA ASN A 231 15.68 11.50 -12.74
C ASN A 231 14.36 11.45 -13.52
N ALA A 232 14.08 12.51 -14.29
CA ALA A 232 12.87 12.62 -15.11
C ALA A 232 12.68 11.43 -16.06
N VAL A 233 13.76 10.84 -16.59
CA VAL A 233 13.68 9.67 -17.47
C VAL A 233 13.09 8.46 -16.75
N ALA A 234 13.35 8.30 -15.45
CA ALA A 234 12.80 7.20 -14.66
C ALA A 234 11.31 7.39 -14.33
N GLU A 235 10.76 8.60 -14.50
CA GLU A 235 9.35 8.91 -14.32
C GLU A 235 8.54 8.81 -15.62
N GLU A 236 9.22 8.69 -16.77
CA GLU A 236 8.57 8.59 -18.06
C GLU A 236 7.96 7.19 -18.29
N PHE A 237 6.77 7.20 -18.88
CA PHE A 237 6.07 6.00 -19.35
C PHE A 237 5.71 6.13 -20.84
N PRO A 238 6.70 6.04 -21.75
CA PRO A 238 6.45 6.02 -23.18
C PRO A 238 5.59 4.83 -23.60
N THR A 239 4.71 5.04 -24.59
CA THR A 239 3.78 4.02 -25.10
C THR A 239 4.34 3.20 -26.26
N ASP A 240 5.56 3.48 -26.71
CA ASP A 240 6.20 2.82 -27.85
C ASP A 240 7.30 1.82 -27.47
N ARG A 241 7.73 1.81 -26.20
CA ARG A 241 8.80 0.95 -25.66
C ARG A 241 8.67 0.77 -24.15
N ILE A 242 9.29 -0.27 -23.62
CA ILE A 242 9.46 -0.45 -22.18
C ILE A 242 10.51 0.55 -21.67
N ASN A 243 10.16 1.34 -20.65
CA ASN A 243 11.16 2.04 -19.86
C ASN A 243 11.73 1.08 -18.79
N TRP A 244 12.92 0.57 -19.06
CA TRP A 244 13.63 -0.35 -18.16
C TRP A 244 14.12 0.32 -16.86
N SER A 245 14.28 1.65 -16.88
CA SER A 245 14.76 2.44 -15.75
C SER A 245 13.66 3.01 -14.87
N ARG A 246 12.39 2.68 -15.15
CA ARG A 246 11.24 3.25 -14.43
C ARG A 246 11.34 3.02 -12.92
N SER A 247 11.05 4.07 -12.16
CA SER A 247 11.03 4.05 -10.69
C SER A 247 9.78 3.34 -10.16
N TRP A 248 8.64 3.54 -10.84
CA TRP A 248 7.35 3.01 -10.45
C TRP A 248 7.12 1.62 -11.02
N LYS A 249 7.11 0.62 -10.14
CA LYS A 249 6.80 -0.79 -10.44
C LYS A 249 5.77 -1.30 -9.45
N MET A 250 4.61 -1.72 -9.96
CA MET A 250 3.52 -2.22 -9.12
C MET A 250 3.88 -3.49 -8.38
N SER A 251 4.66 -4.37 -9.01
CA SER A 251 5.10 -5.65 -8.45
C SER A 251 5.86 -5.47 -7.14
N GLU A 252 6.53 -4.33 -6.94
CA GLU A 252 7.27 -3.99 -5.71
C GLU A 252 6.39 -3.41 -4.60
N LEU A 253 5.19 -2.92 -4.90
CA LEU A 253 4.34 -2.20 -3.95
C LEU A 253 3.02 -2.92 -3.66
N ILE A 254 2.31 -3.35 -4.69
CA ILE A 254 0.96 -3.95 -4.61
C ILE A 254 0.85 -5.33 -5.27
N PRO A 255 1.71 -6.31 -4.93
CA PRO A 255 1.38 -7.71 -5.19
C PRO A 255 0.14 -8.14 -4.36
N PHE A 256 -0.34 -9.37 -4.53
CA PHE A 256 -1.34 -9.90 -3.59
C PHE A 256 -0.78 -9.86 -2.16
N LEU A 257 -1.57 -9.35 -1.21
CA LEU A 257 -1.15 -9.05 0.17
C LEU A 257 -0.01 -8.04 0.30
N GLY A 258 0.21 -7.23 -0.75
CA GLY A 258 1.11 -6.09 -0.69
C GLY A 258 0.70 -5.12 0.42
N HIS A 259 1.67 -4.64 1.18
CA HIS A 259 1.42 -3.83 2.38
C HIS A 259 2.49 -2.75 2.57
N VAL A 260 2.04 -1.62 3.12
CA VAL A 260 2.88 -0.55 3.64
C VAL A 260 2.63 -0.44 5.13
N GLY A 261 3.70 -0.22 5.90
CA GLY A 261 3.64 -0.04 7.35
C GLY A 261 4.57 1.08 7.79
N ILE A 262 4.29 1.62 8.98
CA ILE A 262 5.13 2.61 9.64
C ILE A 262 5.53 2.03 11.00
N GLU A 263 6.83 1.95 11.24
CA GLU A 263 7.40 1.61 12.54
C GLU A 263 7.79 2.90 13.25
N LYS A 264 7.38 3.03 14.52
CA LYS A 264 7.94 4.01 15.45
C LYS A 264 9.11 3.38 16.19
N LEU A 265 10.24 4.07 16.24
CA LEU A 265 11.50 3.58 16.80
C LEU A 265 11.92 4.50 17.95
N THR A 266 12.30 3.92 19.07
CA THR A 266 12.94 4.62 20.18
C THR A 266 14.40 4.19 20.20
N CYS A 267 15.33 5.14 20.07
CA CYS A 267 16.77 4.87 20.03
C CYS A 267 17.43 5.58 21.22
N LYS A 268 18.29 4.87 21.96
CA LYS A 268 19.05 5.40 23.10
C LYS A 268 20.54 5.48 22.75
N GLY A 269 21.24 6.51 23.24
CA GLY A 269 22.71 6.60 23.17
C GLY A 269 23.27 6.96 21.78
N LEU A 270 22.54 7.71 20.96
CA LEU A 270 23.00 8.16 19.65
C LEU A 270 24.11 9.22 19.73
N LYS A 271 24.21 9.96 20.83
CA LYS A 271 25.24 10.98 21.09
C LYS A 271 26.49 10.45 21.79
N GLY A 272 26.62 9.13 21.93
CA GLY A 272 27.88 8.47 22.32
C GLY A 272 27.99 8.08 23.80
N ASP A 273 27.00 8.39 24.64
CA ASP A 273 26.90 7.84 25.99
C ASP A 273 25.55 7.15 26.19
N ALA A 274 25.55 5.82 26.12
CA ALA A 274 24.34 5.02 26.29
C ALA A 274 23.82 5.01 27.74
N SER A 275 24.55 5.62 28.68
CA SER A 275 24.14 5.76 30.08
C SER A 275 23.42 7.08 30.40
N ASP A 276 23.34 7.99 29.43
CA ASP A 276 22.56 9.23 29.57
C ASP A 276 21.08 8.95 29.25
N GLU A 277 20.24 8.89 30.29
CA GLU A 277 18.77 8.78 30.16
C GLU A 277 18.15 9.95 29.38
N GLY A 278 18.88 11.06 29.19
CA GLY A 278 18.47 12.21 28.38
C GLY A 278 18.68 12.04 26.88
N ASP A 279 19.34 10.98 26.42
CA ASP A 279 19.65 10.74 24.99
C ASP A 279 18.72 9.69 24.35
N VAL A 280 17.42 9.87 24.55
CA VAL A 280 16.36 9.10 23.90
C VAL A 280 15.79 9.92 22.75
N GLU A 281 15.91 9.41 21.52
CA GLU A 281 15.36 10.04 20.33
C GLU A 281 14.38 9.09 19.63
N GLU A 282 13.33 9.66 19.06
CA GLU A 282 12.28 8.89 18.37
C GLU A 282 12.29 9.14 16.87
N PHE A 283 12.16 8.03 16.13
CA PHE A 283 12.22 8.01 14.68
C PHE A 283 11.05 7.24 14.08
N VAL A 284 10.84 7.44 12.79
CA VAL A 284 9.86 6.77 11.97
C VAL A 284 10.55 6.07 10.82
N ARG A 285 10.23 4.79 10.60
CA ARG A 285 10.69 4.02 9.44
C ARG A 285 9.50 3.49 8.66
N ILE A 286 9.50 3.72 7.34
CA ILE A 286 8.48 3.20 6.44
C ILE A 286 8.94 1.86 5.89
N ILE A 287 8.03 0.90 5.85
CA ILE A 287 8.23 -0.43 5.29
C ILE A 287 7.23 -0.63 4.14
N ALA A 288 7.69 -1.14 3.00
CA ALA A 288 6.83 -1.66 1.94
C ALA A 288 7.24 -3.10 1.62
N ASN A 289 6.32 -4.05 1.79
CA ASN A 289 6.56 -5.48 1.56
C ASN A 289 7.83 -5.99 2.30
N THR A 290 7.93 -5.71 3.60
CA THR A 290 9.07 -6.04 4.48
C THR A 290 10.38 -5.27 4.18
N ALA A 291 10.48 -4.50 3.10
CA ALA A 291 11.66 -3.69 2.79
C ALA A 291 11.55 -2.26 3.36
N PRO A 292 12.59 -1.75 4.06
CA PRO A 292 12.66 -0.33 4.41
C PRO A 292 12.63 0.57 3.18
N ARG A 293 11.83 1.64 3.24
CA ARG A 293 11.70 2.66 2.19
C ARG A 293 11.90 4.05 2.81
N PRO A 294 13.13 4.60 2.79
CA PRO A 294 13.41 5.91 3.35
C PRO A 294 12.57 7.02 2.70
N ILE A 295 12.11 7.99 3.49
CA ILE A 295 11.39 9.15 2.99
C ILE A 295 12.42 10.07 2.31
N PRO A 296 12.27 10.44 1.02
CA PRO A 296 13.29 11.22 0.30
C PRO A 296 13.75 12.49 1.01
N GLU A 297 12.82 13.23 1.64
CA GLU A 297 13.13 14.47 2.36
C GLU A 297 13.47 14.28 3.85
N CYS A 298 13.53 13.05 4.37
CA CYS A 298 13.76 12.79 5.79
C CYS A 298 14.44 11.43 6.06
N GLN A 299 15.76 11.46 6.20
CA GLN A 299 16.61 10.26 6.37
C GLN A 299 17.74 10.45 7.40
N GLY A 300 17.61 11.44 8.28
CA GLY A 300 18.67 11.82 9.24
C GLY A 300 18.86 10.84 10.40
N GLY A 301 17.94 9.90 10.60
CA GLY A 301 17.95 8.96 11.72
C GLY A 301 18.65 7.62 11.40
N PRO A 302 18.81 6.76 12.44
CA PRO A 302 19.41 5.43 12.28
C PRO A 302 18.72 4.59 11.20
N GLY A 303 19.52 3.97 10.33
CA GLY A 303 19.00 3.14 9.23
C GLY A 303 18.18 3.93 8.19
N ALA A 304 18.52 5.21 7.97
CA ALA A 304 17.80 6.13 7.09
C ALA A 304 16.33 6.33 7.52
N SER A 305 16.08 6.31 8.83
CA SER A 305 14.80 6.67 9.41
C SER A 305 14.62 8.18 9.46
N CYS A 306 13.38 8.61 9.66
CA CYS A 306 12.99 10.01 9.75
C CYS A 306 12.83 10.41 11.22
N GLY A 307 13.32 11.57 11.66
CA GLY A 307 13.02 12.07 13.01
C GLY A 307 11.51 12.23 13.20
N PHE A 308 10.97 11.88 14.37
CA PHE A 308 9.52 11.87 14.59
C PHE A 308 8.88 13.25 14.34
N ASP A 309 9.45 14.32 14.88
CA ASP A 309 8.93 15.69 14.68
C ASP A 309 8.98 16.09 13.20
N GLN A 310 10.07 15.74 12.51
CA GLN A 310 10.18 16.00 11.07
C GLN A 310 9.12 15.22 10.28
N PHE A 311 8.80 13.98 10.68
CA PHE A 311 7.70 13.21 10.10
C PHE A 311 6.34 13.89 10.34
N VAL A 312 6.07 14.36 11.56
CA VAL A 312 4.84 15.10 11.89
C VAL A 312 4.74 16.37 11.03
N ASP A 313 5.83 17.10 10.85
CA ASP A 313 5.86 18.29 10.00
C ASP A 313 5.56 17.97 8.53
N ILE A 314 6.09 16.85 7.99
CA ILE A 314 5.78 16.39 6.63
C ILE A 314 4.27 16.14 6.48
N VAL A 315 3.68 15.46 7.45
CA VAL A 315 2.24 15.17 7.46
C VAL A 315 1.43 16.45 7.57
N ASN A 316 1.78 17.37 8.48
CA ASN A 316 1.08 18.64 8.66
C ASN A 316 1.12 19.49 7.39
N ARG A 317 2.29 19.65 6.76
CA ARG A 317 2.41 20.35 5.47
C ARG A 317 1.55 19.69 4.38
N GLY A 318 1.50 18.36 4.35
CA GLY A 318 0.65 17.61 3.42
C GLY A 318 -0.84 17.85 3.64
N MET A 319 -1.28 17.86 4.91
CA MET A 319 -2.66 18.15 5.31
C MET A 319 -3.05 19.61 5.01
N GLU A 320 -2.17 20.57 5.27
CA GLU A 320 -2.38 21.98 4.92
C GLU A 320 -2.50 22.20 3.41
N LYS A 321 -1.62 21.56 2.62
CA LYS A 321 -1.67 21.58 1.15
C LYS A 321 -2.97 20.96 0.63
N TYR A 322 -3.51 19.97 1.33
CA TYR A 322 -4.76 19.33 0.98
C TYR A 322 -5.99 20.19 1.28
N GLY A 323 -5.98 20.93 2.39
CA GLY A 323 -7.13 21.71 2.83
C GLY A 323 -8.35 20.83 3.15
N ASP A 324 -9.53 21.23 2.69
CA ASP A 324 -10.79 20.51 2.92
C ASP A 324 -10.89 19.25 2.05
N PHE A 325 -11.01 18.07 2.70
CA PHE A 325 -11.14 16.78 2.01
C PHE A 325 -12.25 16.80 0.97
N ASP A 326 -13.41 17.32 1.38
CA ASP A 326 -14.59 17.37 0.53
C ASP A 326 -14.42 18.37 -0.61
N GLY A 327 -13.67 19.44 -0.41
CA GLY A 327 -13.30 20.41 -1.43
C GLY A 327 -12.46 19.77 -2.55
N VAL A 328 -11.35 19.12 -2.20
CA VAL A 328 -10.47 18.47 -3.20
C VAL A 328 -11.17 17.30 -3.89
N CYS A 329 -11.92 16.54 -3.12
CA CYS A 329 -12.69 15.41 -3.64
C CYS A 329 -13.95 15.81 -4.38
N LYS A 330 -14.31 17.10 -4.39
CA LYS A 330 -15.55 17.63 -4.97
C LYS A 330 -16.78 16.88 -4.45
N ASN A 331 -16.73 16.47 -3.20
CA ASN A 331 -17.85 15.80 -2.54
C ASN A 331 -18.99 16.80 -2.37
N LYS A 332 -20.23 16.34 -2.57
CA LYS A 332 -21.40 17.17 -2.26
C LYS A 332 -21.55 17.27 -0.74
N LYS A 333 -21.65 18.49 -0.20
CA LYS A 333 -21.63 18.76 1.25
C LYS A 333 -22.77 18.15 2.08
N ASP A 334 -23.79 17.53 1.47
CA ASP A 334 -25.01 17.09 2.18
C ASP A 334 -25.64 15.78 1.66
N VAL A 335 -24.85 14.79 1.21
CA VAL A 335 -25.41 13.46 0.89
C VAL A 335 -24.76 12.39 1.75
N PRO A 336 -25.51 11.76 2.69
CA PRO A 336 -25.07 10.53 3.34
C PRO A 336 -24.72 9.51 2.24
N LYS A 337 -23.46 9.08 2.20
CA LYS A 337 -23.01 8.06 1.25
C LYS A 337 -23.53 6.69 1.71
N ASP A 338 -24.80 6.41 1.43
CA ASP A 338 -25.41 5.09 1.60
C ASP A 338 -25.09 4.19 0.39
N GLY A 339 -24.66 2.95 0.66
CA GLY A 339 -24.43 1.89 -0.34
C GLY A 339 -23.38 0.86 0.03
#